data_AF-D6GRP0-F1
#
_entry.id   AF-D6GRP0-F1
#
_cell.length_a   1.000
_cell.length_b   1.000
_cell.length_c   1.000
_cell.angle_alpha   90.00
_cell.angle_beta   90.00
_cell.angle_gamma   90.00
#
_symmetry.space_group_name_H-M   'P 1'
#
loop_
_entity.id
_entity.type
_entity.pdbx_description
1 polymer ?
#
loop_
_entity_poly.entity_id
_entity_poly.type
_entity_poly.pdbx_seq_one_letter_code
_entity_poly.pdbx_strand_id
1 'polypeptide(L)'
;MDHVIISGIEKDRYYSFKESGVLEETIRYGKKIQKETDKENKSALSVSSSIKETGTNYEVTDAPFEAFITNLGKYNEGELVGEWVAFPTDRESLQEVFKRIGIGSENELGTVYEEIFISDYDCRISNLYNVLGEYESLNELNYLASKIEELSESEKEHFEAAMEISDYAGSVKDLINLTENLDRYEVYPGIEDYDDLGRMYIDEYGILEVADPLKNYFDYAAYGRDVAMDEGGSFTSYGYIRDNYDTFREFYHGNRENIPEEYLITGNIEEPEPEKSDTLTVLMVEPGKEAYVTEIKSDISSLQAQVGGLIESVYAFHDPVVLVCNDEGKINGMELNRALYDETGNLYDIIGGPFFIAGLSEDGFTSLSTELCNKYQERFKTPEIFANIGGEIVAIPVTASIKEKKENYLRAAELSQEQNYNMIDGQLNNIALEKTHEKPSSVLARLKENEAMIQKNAAEKKQDISKIKKLIEPERS
;
A
#
# COMPACT_ATOMS: atom_id res chain seq x y z
N MET A 1 5.58 -9.06 32.90
CA MET A 1 4.35 -9.85 33.07
C MET A 1 3.28 -9.06 32.37
N ASP A 2 2.62 -9.70 31.44
CA ASP A 2 1.80 -9.10 30.39
C ASP A 2 0.65 -8.25 30.98
N HIS A 3 0.46 -7.05 30.45
CA HIS A 3 -0.68 -6.20 30.80
C HIS A 3 -1.76 -6.35 29.72
N VAL A 4 -2.75 -7.18 30.04
CA VAL A 4 -3.94 -7.40 29.22
C VAL A 4 -4.88 -6.21 29.41
N ILE A 5 -5.11 -5.45 28.34
CA ILE A 5 -6.24 -4.52 28.23
C ILE A 5 -7.45 -5.37 27.80
N ILE A 6 -8.48 -5.46 28.64
CA ILE A 6 -9.76 -6.06 28.26
C ILE A 6 -10.72 -4.91 28.03
N SER A 7 -11.00 -4.59 26.77
CA SER A 7 -12.14 -3.77 26.37
C SER A 7 -13.35 -4.67 26.14
N GLY A 8 -14.54 -4.20 26.52
CA GLY A 8 -15.80 -4.89 26.28
C GLY A 8 -16.91 -3.87 26.11
N ILE A 9 -17.80 -4.13 25.15
CA ILE A 9 -18.96 -3.29 24.82
C ILE A 9 -20.19 -3.93 25.47
N GLU A 10 -20.90 -3.19 26.31
CA GLU A 10 -22.26 -3.55 26.74
C GLU A 10 -23.14 -2.30 26.71
N LYS A 11 -24.13 -2.29 25.79
CA LYS A 11 -25.20 -1.27 25.67
C LYS A 11 -24.75 0.20 25.80
N ASP A 12 -24.09 0.69 24.75
CA ASP A 12 -23.84 2.13 24.53
C ASP A 12 -23.06 2.84 25.66
N ARG A 13 -22.24 2.10 26.42
CA ARG A 13 -21.39 2.65 27.48
C ARG A 13 -19.96 2.13 27.38
N TYR A 14 -19.02 3.07 27.42
CA TYR A 14 -17.59 2.80 27.52
C TYR A 14 -17.15 2.85 28.99
N TYR A 15 -16.34 1.87 29.40
CA TYR A 15 -15.67 1.86 30.70
C TYR A 15 -14.17 1.82 30.48
N SER A 16 -13.45 2.80 31.03
CA SER A 16 -11.99 2.76 31.12
C SER A 16 -11.57 2.77 32.58
N PHE A 17 -10.65 1.89 32.95
CA PHE A 17 -10.07 1.84 34.29
C PHE A 17 -8.69 2.48 34.25
N LYS A 18 -8.49 3.57 35.01
CA LYS A 18 -7.14 4.11 35.29
C LYS A 18 -6.60 3.58 36.62
N GLU A 19 -5.28 3.59 36.76
CA GLU A 19 -4.49 3.05 37.91
C GLU A 19 -4.97 3.50 39.31
N SER A 20 -5.82 4.51 39.42
CA SER A 20 -6.40 4.99 40.68
C SER A 20 -7.65 4.23 41.16
N GLY A 21 -8.17 3.27 40.38
CA GLY A 21 -9.37 2.50 40.73
C GLY A 21 -10.67 3.31 40.66
N VAL A 22 -10.66 4.45 39.96
CA VAL A 22 -11.85 5.30 39.75
C VAL A 22 -12.52 4.91 38.45
N LEU A 23 -13.80 4.57 38.54
CA LEU A 23 -14.67 4.24 37.42
C LEU A 23 -15.29 5.55 36.90
N GLU A 24 -14.88 6.00 35.71
CA GLU A 24 -15.53 7.13 35.04
C GLU A 24 -16.58 6.60 34.05
N GLU A 25 -17.84 6.96 34.29
CA GLU A 25 -18.98 6.65 33.43
C GLU A 25 -19.23 7.86 32.53
N THR A 26 -19.11 7.69 31.21
CA THR A 26 -19.44 8.73 30.23
C THR A 26 -20.68 8.31 29.45
N ILE A 27 -21.75 9.11 29.48
CA ILE A 27 -22.94 8.94 28.64
C ILE A 27 -22.85 9.98 27.53
N ARG A 28 -22.77 9.56 26.26
CA ARG A 28 -22.98 10.45 25.11
C ARG A 28 -24.37 10.18 24.51
N TYR A 29 -25.12 11.26 24.30
CA TYR A 29 -26.48 11.24 23.76
C TYR A 29 -26.45 11.18 22.23
N GLY A 30 -27.25 10.26 21.69
CA GLY A 30 -27.58 10.13 20.27
C GLY A 30 -28.77 9.18 20.10
N LYS A 31 -29.88 9.42 20.80
CA LYS A 31 -31.15 8.73 20.53
C LYS A 31 -32.32 9.66 20.84
N LYS A 32 -33.15 9.97 19.85
CA LYS A 32 -34.55 10.37 20.09
C LYS A 32 -35.19 9.20 20.83
N ILE A 33 -35.43 9.35 22.13
CA ILE A 33 -36.21 8.38 22.89
C ILE A 33 -37.65 8.50 22.41
N GLN A 34 -38.11 7.52 21.63
CA GLN A 34 -39.52 7.28 21.37
C GLN A 34 -40.20 7.06 22.73
N LYS A 35 -41.28 7.81 22.97
CA LYS A 35 -42.08 7.70 24.20
C LYS A 35 -42.70 6.31 24.28
N GLU A 36 -42.10 5.42 25.06
CA GLU A 36 -42.87 4.36 25.69
C GLU A 36 -43.50 4.91 26.97
N THR A 37 -44.81 4.73 27.03
CA THR A 37 -45.66 5.27 28.07
C THR A 37 -45.70 4.22 29.15
N ASP A 38 -45.13 4.49 30.32
CA ASP A 38 -45.56 3.79 31.53
C ASP A 38 -45.69 4.74 32.72
N LYS A 39 -46.82 4.55 33.40
CA LYS A 39 -47.30 5.38 34.50
C LYS A 39 -46.41 5.21 35.73
N GLU A 40 -46.42 6.26 36.55
CA GLU A 40 -45.91 6.35 37.93
C GLU A 40 -44.45 6.77 38.13
N ASN A 41 -44.19 8.08 38.05
CA ASN A 41 -43.63 8.80 39.21
C ASN A 41 -43.69 10.32 39.05
N LYS A 42 -44.59 10.96 39.80
CA LYS A 42 -44.62 12.42 39.99
C LYS A 42 -43.66 12.81 41.12
N SER A 43 -42.37 12.96 40.84
CA SER A 43 -41.44 13.73 41.71
C SER A 43 -40.07 13.98 41.06
N ALA A 44 -40.03 14.60 39.89
CA ALA A 44 -38.78 15.13 39.34
C ALA A 44 -39.02 16.44 38.58
N LEU A 45 -39.74 17.36 39.24
CA LEU A 45 -39.61 18.79 38.99
C LEU A 45 -38.71 19.32 40.11
N SER A 46 -37.67 20.07 39.74
CA SER A 46 -36.62 20.67 40.58
C SER A 46 -35.42 19.78 40.94
N VAL A 47 -34.46 19.64 40.02
CA VAL A 47 -33.03 19.84 40.34
C VAL A 47 -32.35 20.41 39.08
N SER A 48 -32.47 21.71 38.87
CA SER A 48 -31.55 22.48 38.04
C SER A 48 -30.51 23.10 38.95
N SER A 49 -29.42 22.39 39.24
CA SER A 49 -28.17 22.98 39.71
C SER A 49 -27.11 21.91 39.90
N SER A 50 -25.91 22.20 39.37
CA SER A 50 -24.63 21.57 39.71
C SER A 50 -24.22 20.31 38.93
N ILE A 51 -23.97 20.48 37.63
CA ILE A 51 -22.91 19.73 36.95
C ILE A 51 -21.70 20.67 36.92
N LYS A 52 -20.58 20.25 37.52
CA LYS A 52 -19.31 20.97 37.44
C LYS A 52 -18.73 20.70 36.07
N GLU A 53 -18.56 21.76 35.29
CA GLU A 53 -17.78 21.79 34.05
C GLU A 53 -16.36 21.28 34.32
N THR A 54 -16.06 20.07 33.87
CA THR A 54 -14.69 19.69 33.49
C THR A 54 -14.56 19.99 32.01
N GLY A 55 -14.12 21.21 31.71
CA GLY A 55 -14.03 21.75 30.37
C GLY A 55 -13.00 21.00 29.52
N THR A 56 -13.49 20.15 28.64
CA THR A 56 -13.04 20.09 27.25
C THR A 56 -14.16 20.74 26.45
N ASN A 57 -13.96 21.97 25.97
CA ASN A 57 -14.87 22.61 25.03
C ASN A 57 -14.81 21.84 23.71
N TYR A 58 -15.61 20.77 23.58
CA TYR A 58 -15.96 20.24 22.27
C TYR A 58 -17.06 21.15 21.73
N GLU A 59 -16.74 21.99 20.76
CA GLU A 59 -17.78 22.64 19.97
C GLU A 59 -18.57 21.54 19.27
N VAL A 60 -19.89 21.50 19.48
CA VAL A 60 -20.76 20.57 18.76
C VAL A 60 -20.79 21.06 17.32
N THR A 61 -20.10 20.34 16.43
CA THR A 61 -20.10 20.64 15.00
C THR A 61 -21.40 20.12 14.36
N ASP A 62 -21.92 20.78 13.33
CA ASP A 62 -23.02 20.25 12.49
C ASP A 62 -22.47 19.39 11.32
N ALA A 63 -21.18 19.07 11.36
CA ALA A 63 -20.47 18.33 10.32
C ALA A 63 -21.01 16.89 10.18
N PRO A 64 -21.25 16.38 8.95
CA PRO A 64 -21.70 15.01 8.72
C PRO A 64 -20.93 13.94 9.51
N PHE A 65 -19.61 14.09 9.60
CA PHE A 65 -18.77 13.26 10.45
C PHE A 65 -17.44 13.95 10.78
N GLU A 66 -16.76 13.41 11.79
CA GLU A 66 -15.40 13.75 12.18
C GLU A 66 -14.52 12.50 12.11
N ALA A 67 -13.23 12.67 11.81
CA ALA A 67 -12.25 11.58 11.76
C ALA A 67 -11.05 11.88 12.68
N PHE A 68 -10.56 10.88 13.40
CA PHE A 68 -9.37 11.01 14.23
C PHE A 68 -8.11 10.68 13.42
N ILE A 69 -7.45 11.73 12.90
CA ILE A 69 -6.27 11.61 12.05
C ILE A 69 -5.03 11.41 12.92
N THR A 70 -4.31 10.31 12.69
CA THR A 70 -3.19 9.86 13.52
C THR A 70 -1.90 9.83 12.70
N ASN A 71 -0.79 10.27 13.31
CA ASN A 71 0.54 10.20 12.72
C ASN A 71 1.08 8.77 12.81
N LEU A 72 1.26 8.10 11.67
CA LEU A 72 1.66 6.70 11.60
C LEU A 72 3.11 6.50 12.07
N GLY A 73 4.02 7.40 11.69
CA GLY A 73 5.43 7.28 12.08
C GLY A 73 5.62 7.40 13.59
N LYS A 74 4.99 8.39 14.24
CA LYS A 74 5.03 8.53 15.70
C LYS A 74 4.36 7.36 16.41
N TYR A 75 3.27 6.83 15.85
CA TYR A 75 2.62 5.63 16.36
C TYR A 75 3.58 4.43 16.36
N ASN A 76 4.34 4.25 15.28
CA ASN A 76 5.36 3.20 15.17
C ASN A 76 6.54 3.39 16.17
N GLU A 77 6.77 4.61 16.62
CA GLU A 77 7.74 4.94 17.67
C GLU A 77 7.14 4.80 19.10
N GLY A 78 5.87 4.41 19.22
CA GLY A 78 5.17 4.20 20.48
C GLY A 78 4.45 5.44 21.02
N GLU A 79 4.35 6.51 20.25
CA GLU A 79 3.63 7.74 20.59
C GLU A 79 2.30 7.84 19.82
N LEU A 80 1.17 7.76 20.54
CA LEU A 80 -0.14 7.99 19.94
C LEU A 80 -0.40 9.50 19.80
N VAL A 81 -0.13 10.06 18.62
CA VAL A 81 -0.34 11.47 18.30
C VAL A 81 -1.35 11.61 17.17
N GLY A 82 -2.49 12.25 17.45
CA GLY A 82 -3.56 12.48 16.48
C GLY A 82 -4.53 13.56 16.94
N GLU A 83 -5.43 13.96 16.04
CA GLU A 83 -6.42 15.01 16.30
C GLU A 83 -7.73 14.74 15.54
N TRP A 84 -8.86 15.14 16.13
CA TRP A 84 -10.18 15.10 15.48
C TRP A 84 -10.30 16.20 14.42
N VAL A 85 -10.74 15.82 13.22
CA VAL A 85 -11.02 16.74 12.12
C VAL A 85 -12.44 16.53 11.65
N ALA A 86 -13.23 17.60 11.70
CA ALA A 86 -14.60 17.62 11.16
C ALA A 86 -14.56 17.80 9.64
N PHE A 87 -15.40 17.05 8.92
CA PHE A 87 -15.53 17.15 7.46
C PHE A 87 -16.92 17.67 7.06
N PRO A 88 -17.03 18.52 6.03
CA PRO A 88 -15.93 19.00 5.20
C PRO A 88 -15.04 20.02 5.94
N THR A 89 -13.79 20.12 5.52
CA THR A 89 -12.81 21.09 6.03
C THR A 89 -12.08 21.78 4.87
N ASP A 90 -11.23 22.74 5.20
CA ASP A 90 -10.38 23.44 4.25
C ASP A 90 -8.89 23.09 4.41
N ARG A 91 -8.11 23.37 3.37
CA ARG A 91 -6.68 23.07 3.31
C ARG A 91 -5.89 23.75 4.43
N GLU A 92 -6.21 25.00 4.77
CA GLU A 92 -5.47 25.76 5.79
C GLU A 92 -5.70 25.12 7.17
N SER A 93 -6.96 24.83 7.49
CA SER A 93 -7.36 24.15 8.73
C SER A 93 -6.69 22.78 8.86
N LEU A 94 -6.71 21.95 7.81
CA LEU A 94 -6.06 20.64 7.82
C LEU A 94 -4.53 20.75 7.96
N GLN A 95 -3.91 21.72 7.30
CA GLN A 95 -2.46 21.93 7.40
C GLN A 95 -2.02 22.31 8.82
N GLU A 96 -2.84 23.09 9.54
CA GLU A 96 -2.59 23.40 10.95
C GLU A 96 -2.75 22.17 11.85
N VAL A 97 -3.69 21.26 11.54
CA VAL A 97 -3.79 19.95 12.22
C VAL A 97 -2.51 19.15 11.99
N PHE A 98 -2.06 19.02 10.74
CA PHE A 98 -0.83 18.30 10.39
C PHE A 98 0.39 18.82 11.17
N LYS A 99 0.56 20.14 11.28
CA LYS A 99 1.62 20.74 12.09
C LYS A 99 1.53 20.34 13.57
N ARG A 100 0.33 20.31 14.15
CA ARG A 100 0.12 19.95 15.57
C ARG A 100 0.40 18.48 15.84
N ILE A 101 -0.01 17.59 14.93
CA ILE A 101 0.25 16.14 15.05
C ILE A 101 1.68 15.75 14.61
N GLY A 102 2.43 16.69 14.05
CA GLY A 102 3.84 16.54 13.67
C GLY A 102 4.07 15.93 12.28
N ILE A 103 3.07 15.95 11.40
CA ILE A 103 3.26 15.65 9.98
C ILE A 103 4.02 16.81 9.32
N GLY A 104 5.02 16.48 8.51
CA GLY A 104 6.01 17.41 7.94
C GLY A 104 7.20 17.75 8.87
N SER A 105 7.30 17.13 10.05
CA SER A 105 8.44 17.31 10.97
C SER A 105 9.41 16.13 10.93
N GLU A 106 10.69 16.36 11.25
CA GLU A 106 11.73 15.32 11.28
C GLU A 106 11.79 14.58 12.62
N ASN A 107 12.07 13.28 12.58
CA ASN A 107 12.39 12.48 13.75
C ASN A 107 13.88 12.56 14.15
N GLU A 108 14.31 11.83 15.19
CA GLU A 108 15.69 11.85 15.69
C GLU A 108 16.74 11.40 14.64
N LEU A 109 16.30 10.70 13.59
CA LEU A 109 17.13 10.20 12.49
C LEU A 109 17.10 11.12 11.25
N GLY A 110 16.38 12.25 11.31
CA GLY A 110 16.21 13.18 10.19
C GLY A 110 15.21 12.71 9.13
N THR A 111 14.36 11.73 9.44
CA THR A 111 13.27 11.26 8.55
C THR A 111 12.02 12.08 8.80
N VAL A 112 11.38 12.58 7.75
CA VAL A 112 10.15 13.39 7.83
C VAL A 112 8.94 12.48 8.04
N TYR A 113 8.04 12.86 8.95
CA TYR A 113 6.74 12.18 9.13
C TYR A 113 5.76 12.64 8.05
N GLU A 114 5.38 11.74 7.15
CA GLU A 114 4.47 12.07 6.04
C GLU A 114 3.16 11.26 6.09
N GLU A 115 3.21 10.07 6.71
CA GLU A 115 2.12 9.13 6.70
C GLU A 115 1.12 9.33 7.85
N ILE A 116 -0.16 9.28 7.49
CA ILE A 116 -1.29 9.28 8.43
C ILE A 116 -2.14 8.03 8.24
N PHE A 117 -2.91 7.71 9.26
CA PHE A 117 -4.05 6.81 9.17
C PHE A 117 -5.18 7.33 10.06
N ILE A 118 -6.39 6.82 9.85
CA ILE A 118 -7.58 7.22 10.60
C ILE A 118 -7.87 6.14 11.64
N SER A 119 -7.81 6.50 12.91
CA SER A 119 -7.99 5.53 14.00
C SER A 119 -9.45 5.39 14.43
N ASP A 120 -10.28 6.40 14.18
CA ASP A 120 -11.67 6.42 14.62
C ASP A 120 -12.49 7.46 13.85
N TYR A 121 -13.81 7.31 13.89
CA TYR A 121 -14.79 8.21 13.29
C TYR A 121 -15.92 8.56 14.27
N ASP A 122 -16.44 9.78 14.19
CA ASP A 122 -17.67 10.20 14.87
C ASP A 122 -18.67 10.67 13.81
N CYS A 123 -19.65 9.81 13.49
CA CYS A 123 -20.59 10.01 12.40
C CYS A 123 -21.97 10.42 12.91
N ARG A 124 -22.55 11.47 12.31
CA ARG A 124 -23.96 11.87 12.56
C ARG A 124 -24.93 11.14 11.64
N ILE A 125 -24.44 10.67 10.50
CA ILE A 125 -25.18 9.84 9.56
C ILE A 125 -25.15 8.39 10.03
N SER A 126 -26.33 7.78 10.16
CA SER A 126 -26.44 6.37 10.60
C SER A 126 -25.74 5.43 9.62
N ASN A 127 -25.14 4.36 10.14
CA ASN A 127 -24.43 3.31 9.38
C ASN A 127 -23.16 3.76 8.63
N LEU A 128 -22.86 5.06 8.54
CA LEU A 128 -21.66 5.57 7.87
C LEU A 128 -20.36 5.04 8.50
N TYR A 129 -20.29 4.96 9.83
CA TYR A 129 -19.15 4.41 10.56
C TYR A 129 -18.75 3.00 10.10
N ASN A 130 -19.72 2.18 9.67
CA ASN A 130 -19.45 0.80 9.28
C ASN A 130 -18.80 0.67 7.89
N VAL A 131 -18.79 1.75 7.11
CA VAL A 131 -18.28 1.78 5.73
C VAL A 131 -16.89 2.41 5.65
N LEU A 132 -16.58 3.37 6.52
CA LEU A 132 -15.32 4.13 6.49
C LEU A 132 -14.14 3.31 7.05
N GLY A 133 -13.05 3.21 6.29
CA GLY A 133 -11.84 2.46 6.67
C GLY A 133 -10.71 3.30 7.30
N GLU A 134 -9.63 2.65 7.72
CA GLU A 134 -8.49 3.31 8.38
C GLU A 134 -7.58 4.09 7.41
N TYR A 135 -7.70 3.82 6.10
CA TYR A 135 -6.82 4.34 5.05
C TYR A 135 -7.57 5.16 3.99
N GLU A 136 -8.71 5.73 4.36
CA GLU A 136 -9.51 6.54 3.44
C GLU A 136 -8.76 7.81 3.01
N SER A 137 -8.94 8.20 1.75
CA SER A 137 -8.41 9.45 1.22
C SER A 137 -9.10 10.64 1.88
N LEU A 138 -8.32 11.54 2.50
CA LEU A 138 -8.88 12.74 3.13
C LEU A 138 -9.63 13.64 2.13
N ASN A 139 -9.27 13.61 0.84
CA ASN A 139 -10.03 14.35 -0.18
C ASN A 139 -11.35 13.67 -0.53
N GLU A 140 -11.38 12.33 -0.53
CA GLU A 140 -12.62 11.59 -0.76
C GLU A 140 -13.58 11.75 0.40
N LEU A 141 -13.07 11.69 1.64
CA LEU A 141 -13.86 12.01 2.83
C LEU A 141 -14.39 13.44 2.78
N ASN A 142 -13.56 14.40 2.35
CA ASN A 142 -14.01 15.78 2.18
C ASN A 142 -15.10 15.91 1.13
N TYR A 143 -14.93 15.23 0.00
CA TYR A 143 -15.90 15.25 -1.08
C TYR A 143 -17.24 14.59 -0.68
N LEU A 144 -17.19 13.44 -0.02
CA LEU A 144 -18.37 12.77 0.54
C LEU A 144 -19.08 13.67 1.55
N ALA A 145 -18.34 14.27 2.49
CA ALA A 145 -18.95 15.13 3.50
C ALA A 145 -19.62 16.36 2.87
N SER A 146 -18.98 16.99 1.87
CA SER A 146 -19.60 18.09 1.11
C SER A 146 -20.87 17.64 0.38
N LYS A 147 -20.86 16.45 -0.24
CA LYS A 147 -22.05 15.89 -0.90
C LYS A 147 -23.19 15.64 0.07
N ILE A 148 -22.90 15.13 1.27
CA ILE A 148 -23.91 14.93 2.32
C ILE A 148 -24.42 16.29 2.85
N GLU A 149 -23.55 17.30 2.95
CA GLU A 149 -23.93 18.65 3.40
C GLU A 149 -24.86 19.36 2.40
N GLU A 150 -24.70 19.10 1.10
CA GLU A 150 -25.58 19.61 0.04
C GLU A 150 -27.01 19.05 0.13
N LEU A 151 -27.20 17.88 0.73
CA LEU A 151 -28.52 17.26 0.90
C LEU A 151 -29.36 18.01 1.95
N SER A 152 -30.66 18.18 1.66
CA SER A 152 -31.63 18.60 2.66
C SER A 152 -31.81 17.53 3.74
N GLU A 153 -32.36 17.90 4.91
CA GLU A 153 -32.60 16.93 5.99
C GLU A 153 -33.46 15.74 5.55
N SER A 154 -34.46 15.96 4.69
CA SER A 154 -35.28 14.87 4.14
C SER A 154 -34.49 13.97 3.17
N GLU A 155 -33.53 14.53 2.43
CA GLU A 155 -32.65 13.76 1.54
C GLU A 155 -31.57 13.00 2.32
N LYS A 156 -31.14 13.51 3.49
CA LYS A 156 -30.26 12.77 4.40
C LYS A 156 -30.96 11.56 5.01
N GLU A 157 -32.20 11.72 5.48
CA GLU A 157 -33.03 10.59 5.94
C GLU A 157 -33.21 9.55 4.81
N HIS A 158 -33.41 10.03 3.58
CA HIS A 158 -33.49 9.17 2.40
C HIS A 158 -32.17 8.44 2.11
N PHE A 159 -31.05 9.15 2.14
CA PHE A 159 -29.71 8.61 1.95
C PHE A 159 -29.39 7.52 2.99
N GLU A 160 -29.69 7.78 4.27
CA GLU A 160 -29.53 6.78 5.33
C GLU A 160 -30.37 5.53 5.10
N ALA A 161 -31.63 5.70 4.70
CA ALA A 161 -32.48 4.57 4.36
C ALA A 161 -31.93 3.78 3.15
N ALA A 162 -31.43 4.47 2.12
CA ALA A 162 -30.83 3.86 0.95
C ALA A 162 -29.55 3.07 1.30
N MET A 163 -28.72 3.58 2.22
CA MET A 163 -27.52 2.87 2.69
C MET A 163 -27.82 1.50 3.32
N GLU A 164 -29.02 1.28 3.87
CA GLU A 164 -29.39 0.01 4.49
C GLU A 164 -29.67 -1.11 3.48
N ILE A 165 -30.07 -0.77 2.25
CA ILE A 165 -30.50 -1.75 1.24
C ILE A 165 -29.68 -1.72 -0.06
N SER A 166 -28.95 -0.64 -0.30
CA SER A 166 -28.19 -0.41 -1.53
C SER A 166 -27.01 -1.38 -1.63
N ASP A 167 -26.88 -2.06 -2.77
CA ASP A 167 -25.65 -2.78 -3.14
C ASP A 167 -24.46 -1.82 -3.41
N TYR A 168 -24.73 -0.51 -3.54
CA TYR A 168 -23.78 0.57 -3.76
C TYR A 168 -23.54 1.40 -2.49
N ALA A 169 -23.30 0.74 -1.35
CA ALA A 169 -22.98 1.39 -0.08
C ALA A 169 -21.73 0.80 0.60
N GLY A 170 -20.87 0.12 -0.16
CA GLY A 170 -19.74 -0.65 0.37
C GLY A 170 -18.41 0.11 0.45
N SER A 171 -18.32 1.33 -0.05
CA SER A 171 -17.10 2.15 -0.05
C SER A 171 -17.42 3.65 -0.10
N VAL A 172 -16.46 4.50 0.26
CA VAL A 172 -16.60 5.97 0.14
C VAL A 172 -16.98 6.38 -1.28
N LYS A 173 -16.37 5.76 -2.30
CA LYS A 173 -16.73 5.94 -3.71
C LYS A 173 -18.21 5.65 -3.96
N ASP A 174 -18.71 4.52 -3.47
CA ASP A 174 -20.11 4.13 -3.69
C ASP A 174 -21.06 5.09 -2.97
N LEU A 175 -20.71 5.53 -1.76
CA LEU A 175 -21.49 6.50 -1.00
C LEU A 175 -21.57 7.86 -1.70
N ILE A 176 -20.48 8.36 -2.29
CA ILE A 176 -20.48 9.59 -3.10
C ILE A 176 -21.46 9.43 -4.26
N ASN A 177 -21.41 8.30 -4.97
CA ASN A 177 -22.36 8.05 -6.06
C ASN A 177 -23.79 7.90 -5.56
N LEU A 178 -24.00 7.29 -4.40
CA LEU A 178 -25.32 7.10 -3.80
C LEU A 178 -26.00 8.44 -3.48
N THR A 179 -25.25 9.47 -3.05
CA THR A 179 -25.82 10.83 -2.85
C THR A 179 -26.42 11.44 -4.12
N GLU A 180 -25.99 10.99 -5.29
CA GLU A 180 -26.44 11.48 -6.61
C GLU A 180 -27.48 10.54 -7.27
N ASN A 181 -27.80 9.41 -6.64
CA ASN A 181 -28.71 8.37 -7.17
C ASN A 181 -29.85 8.04 -6.19
N LEU A 182 -30.25 8.98 -5.34
CA LEU A 182 -31.34 8.78 -4.38
C LEU A 182 -32.68 8.50 -5.06
N ASP A 183 -32.89 8.97 -6.29
CA ASP A 183 -34.10 8.74 -7.10
C ASP A 183 -34.33 7.27 -7.47
N ARG A 184 -33.31 6.41 -7.39
CA ARG A 184 -33.45 4.95 -7.51
C ARG A 184 -34.18 4.32 -6.32
N TYR A 185 -34.16 4.98 -5.17
CA TYR A 185 -34.73 4.46 -3.94
C TYR A 185 -36.05 5.17 -3.64
N GLU A 186 -37.09 4.39 -3.37
CA GLU A 186 -38.41 4.92 -3.04
C GLU A 186 -38.67 4.66 -1.56
N VAL A 187 -38.71 5.74 -0.79
CA VAL A 187 -39.02 5.71 0.65
C VAL A 187 -40.49 6.05 0.85
N TYR A 188 -41.17 5.25 1.65
CA TYR A 188 -42.56 5.42 2.08
C TYR A 188 -42.59 5.66 3.60
N PRO A 189 -42.51 6.93 4.03
CA PRO A 189 -42.55 7.27 5.45
C PRO A 189 -43.87 6.84 6.09
N GLY A 190 -43.80 6.33 7.31
CA GLY A 190 -44.99 5.93 8.09
C GLY A 190 -45.55 4.56 7.75
N ILE A 191 -44.91 3.80 6.87
CA ILE A 191 -45.17 2.38 6.66
C ILE A 191 -44.20 1.60 7.56
N GLU A 192 -44.69 1.09 8.69
CA GLU A 192 -43.84 0.49 9.73
C GLU A 192 -43.90 -1.05 9.74
N ASP A 193 -44.92 -1.64 9.12
CA ASP A 193 -45.07 -3.08 9.01
C ASP A 193 -45.77 -3.54 7.72
N TYR A 194 -45.91 -4.85 7.56
CA TYR A 194 -46.55 -5.44 6.37
C TYR A 194 -48.06 -5.15 6.29
N ASP A 195 -48.75 -4.88 7.40
CA ASP A 195 -50.18 -4.52 7.37
C ASP A 195 -50.33 -3.11 6.76
N ASP A 196 -49.52 -2.15 7.21
CA ASP A 196 -49.47 -0.80 6.66
C ASP A 196 -49.15 -0.82 5.17
N LEU A 197 -48.13 -1.59 4.78
CA LEU A 197 -47.72 -1.72 3.37
C LEU A 197 -48.86 -2.30 2.53
N GLY A 198 -49.52 -3.36 3.03
CA GLY A 198 -50.65 -3.98 2.35
C GLY A 198 -51.82 -3.01 2.18
N ARG A 199 -52.10 -2.18 3.19
CA ARG A 199 -53.14 -1.14 3.13
C ARG A 199 -52.79 -0.05 2.14
N MET A 200 -51.56 0.43 2.10
CA MET A 200 -51.11 1.43 1.13
C MET A 200 -51.40 0.96 -0.31
N TYR A 201 -50.98 -0.27 -0.63
CA TYR A 201 -51.17 -0.82 -1.97
C TYR A 201 -52.64 -1.05 -2.36
N ILE A 202 -53.49 -1.46 -1.42
CA ILE A 202 -54.89 -1.79 -1.70
C ILE A 202 -55.80 -0.57 -1.59
N ASP A 203 -55.72 0.16 -0.48
CA ASP A 203 -56.66 1.24 -0.16
C ASP A 203 -56.23 2.57 -0.80
N GLU A 204 -54.93 2.85 -0.92
CA GLU A 204 -54.43 4.12 -1.51
C GLU A 204 -54.13 3.99 -3.01
N TYR A 205 -53.38 2.97 -3.42
CA TYR A 205 -53.06 2.76 -4.84
C TYR A 205 -54.13 2.01 -5.62
N GLY A 206 -55.08 1.36 -4.95
CA GLY A 206 -56.21 0.70 -5.62
C GLY A 206 -55.80 -0.47 -6.50
N ILE A 207 -54.67 -1.13 -6.20
CA ILE A 207 -54.15 -2.26 -7.02
C ILE A 207 -55.15 -3.43 -7.05
N LEU A 208 -55.93 -3.60 -5.98
CA LEU A 208 -56.99 -4.59 -5.87
C LEU A 208 -58.26 -3.96 -5.31
N GLU A 209 -59.38 -4.06 -6.05
CA GLU A 209 -60.68 -3.67 -5.51
C GLU A 209 -61.22 -4.73 -4.53
N VAL A 210 -61.00 -4.49 -3.24
CA VAL A 210 -61.62 -5.28 -2.17
C VAL A 210 -63.00 -4.70 -1.84
N ALA A 211 -64.05 -5.51 -2.05
CA ALA A 211 -65.42 -5.10 -1.71
C ALA A 211 -65.54 -4.69 -0.24
N ASP A 212 -66.25 -3.60 0.06
CA ASP A 212 -66.34 -3.02 1.42
C ASP A 212 -66.67 -4.03 2.53
N PRO A 213 -67.59 -5.01 2.36
CA PRO A 213 -67.87 -6.00 3.40
C PRO A 213 -66.69 -6.93 3.71
N LEU A 214 -65.73 -7.06 2.79
CA LEU A 214 -64.57 -7.95 2.88
C LEU A 214 -63.31 -7.24 3.38
N LYS A 215 -63.26 -5.90 3.40
CA LYS A 215 -62.07 -5.14 3.85
C LYS A 215 -61.61 -5.58 5.24
N ASN A 216 -62.51 -5.75 6.20
CA ASN A 216 -62.17 -6.19 7.55
C ASN A 216 -61.73 -7.67 7.66
N TYR A 217 -61.81 -8.44 6.57
CA TYR A 217 -61.43 -9.85 6.51
C TYR A 217 -60.28 -10.11 5.55
N PHE A 218 -59.81 -9.07 4.84
CA PHE A 218 -58.65 -9.18 3.96
C PHE A 218 -57.37 -9.19 4.81
N ASP A 219 -56.45 -10.09 4.48
CA ASP A 219 -55.17 -10.23 5.18
C ASP A 219 -54.13 -9.29 4.56
N TYR A 220 -54.16 -8.02 4.99
CA TYR A 220 -53.26 -6.99 4.48
C TYR A 220 -51.80 -7.30 4.82
N ALA A 221 -51.52 -7.82 6.02
CA ALA A 221 -50.17 -8.21 6.41
C ALA A 221 -49.58 -9.32 5.52
N ALA A 222 -50.37 -10.35 5.17
CA ALA A 222 -49.90 -11.38 4.25
C ALA A 222 -49.63 -10.81 2.85
N TYR A 223 -50.52 -9.95 2.35
CA TYR A 223 -50.35 -9.31 1.05
C TYR A 223 -49.12 -8.38 1.01
N GLY A 224 -48.96 -7.51 2.02
CA GLY A 224 -47.80 -6.61 2.11
C GLY A 224 -46.48 -7.37 2.22
N ARG A 225 -46.46 -8.51 2.92
CA ARG A 225 -45.28 -9.39 2.95
C ARG A 225 -44.91 -9.91 1.57
N ASP A 226 -45.88 -10.35 0.79
CA ASP A 226 -45.64 -10.84 -0.57
C ASP A 226 -45.17 -9.70 -1.49
N VAL A 227 -45.78 -8.50 -1.38
CA VAL A 227 -45.33 -7.29 -2.09
C VAL A 227 -43.87 -6.98 -1.79
N ALA A 228 -43.49 -6.95 -0.51
CA ALA A 228 -42.12 -6.64 -0.12
C ALA A 228 -41.09 -7.65 -0.64
N MET A 229 -41.47 -8.93 -0.69
CA MET A 229 -40.63 -9.97 -1.28
C MET A 229 -40.47 -9.81 -2.79
N ASP A 230 -41.54 -9.46 -3.49
CA ASP A 230 -41.55 -9.34 -4.95
C ASP A 230 -40.77 -8.11 -5.44
N GLU A 231 -40.78 -7.01 -4.68
CA GLU A 231 -40.08 -5.77 -5.03
C GLU A 231 -38.74 -5.57 -4.32
N GLY A 232 -38.32 -6.53 -3.49
CA GLY A 232 -37.04 -6.46 -2.77
C GLY A 232 -36.96 -5.32 -1.75
N GLY A 233 -38.09 -4.89 -1.19
CA GLY A 233 -38.12 -3.81 -0.21
C GLY A 233 -37.87 -4.26 1.23
N SER A 234 -37.58 -3.29 2.09
CA SER A 234 -37.24 -3.50 3.49
C SER A 234 -37.82 -2.42 4.39
N PHE A 235 -37.99 -2.73 5.68
CA PHE A 235 -38.35 -1.74 6.70
C PHE A 235 -37.09 -1.20 7.37
N THR A 236 -37.00 0.12 7.49
CA THR A 236 -35.91 0.85 8.15
C THR A 236 -36.49 1.76 9.24
N SER A 237 -35.64 2.47 9.98
CA SER A 237 -36.10 3.52 10.90
C SER A 237 -36.81 4.70 10.22
N TYR A 238 -36.76 4.76 8.89
CA TYR A 238 -37.35 5.82 8.05
C TYR A 238 -38.65 5.40 7.37
N GLY A 239 -39.12 4.18 7.61
CA GLY A 239 -40.30 3.59 6.99
C GLY A 239 -39.93 2.47 6.04
N TYR A 240 -40.78 2.21 5.06
CA TYR A 240 -40.54 1.17 4.07
C TYR A 240 -39.77 1.74 2.88
N ILE A 241 -38.72 1.06 2.43
CA ILE A 241 -37.89 1.46 1.29
C ILE A 241 -37.82 0.34 0.27
N ARG A 242 -37.80 0.70 -1.02
CA ARG A 242 -37.55 -0.24 -2.12
C ARG A 242 -36.63 0.36 -3.18
N ASP A 243 -35.92 -0.52 -3.88
CA ASP A 243 -35.19 -0.18 -5.10
C ASP A 243 -36.16 -0.25 -6.30
N ASN A 244 -36.31 0.85 -7.03
CA ASN A 244 -37.16 0.87 -8.23
C ASN A 244 -36.46 0.33 -9.50
N TYR A 245 -35.20 -0.09 -9.36
CA TYR A 245 -34.32 -0.64 -10.38
C TYR A 245 -33.98 0.33 -11.52
N ASP A 246 -34.16 1.65 -11.34
CA ASP A 246 -33.68 2.64 -12.30
C ASP A 246 -32.15 2.63 -12.39
N THR A 247 -31.60 3.07 -13.52
CA THR A 247 -30.17 2.93 -13.81
C THR A 247 -29.31 3.68 -12.80
N PHE A 248 -28.53 2.96 -12.01
CA PHE A 248 -27.50 3.55 -11.16
C PHE A 248 -26.39 4.13 -12.03
N ARG A 249 -26.05 5.40 -11.81
CA ARG A 249 -25.01 6.12 -12.56
C ARG A 249 -23.81 6.37 -11.68
N GLU A 250 -22.67 5.88 -12.14
CA GLU A 250 -21.39 6.15 -11.50
C GLU A 250 -20.84 7.48 -12.04
N PHE A 251 -20.95 8.53 -11.23
CA PHE A 251 -20.42 9.88 -11.48
C PHE A 251 -18.96 10.02 -11.00
N TYR A 252 -18.59 9.26 -9.98
CA TYR A 252 -17.26 9.24 -9.37
C TYR A 252 -16.65 7.85 -9.40
N HIS A 253 -15.43 7.73 -9.90
CA HIS A 253 -14.78 6.43 -10.17
C HIS A 253 -13.70 6.02 -9.14
N GLY A 254 -13.55 6.76 -8.04
CA GLY A 254 -12.58 6.43 -6.98
C GLY A 254 -11.16 6.94 -7.25
N ASN A 255 -11.00 7.87 -8.19
CA ASN A 255 -9.72 8.47 -8.52
C ASN A 255 -9.69 9.94 -8.09
N ARG A 256 -8.56 10.39 -7.54
CA ARG A 256 -8.37 11.79 -7.09
C ARG A 256 -8.70 12.82 -8.19
N GLU A 257 -8.35 12.53 -9.45
CA GLU A 257 -8.57 13.44 -10.59
C GLU A 257 -10.05 13.71 -10.88
N ASN A 258 -10.95 12.86 -10.38
CA ASN A 258 -12.39 13.03 -10.54
C ASN A 258 -13.01 13.82 -9.38
N ILE A 259 -12.22 14.18 -8.37
CA ILE A 259 -12.66 15.03 -7.26
C ILE A 259 -12.50 16.50 -7.71
N PRO A 260 -13.57 17.30 -7.68
CA PRO A 260 -13.47 18.73 -7.98
C PRO A 260 -12.46 19.46 -7.09
N GLU A 261 -11.78 20.47 -7.65
CA GLU A 261 -10.63 21.14 -7.02
C GLU A 261 -10.98 21.76 -5.66
N GLU A 262 -12.22 22.27 -5.52
CA GLU A 262 -12.75 22.84 -4.28
C GLU A 262 -12.79 21.87 -3.10
N TYR A 263 -12.83 20.55 -3.35
CA TYR A 263 -12.86 19.54 -2.30
C TYR A 263 -11.48 18.93 -2.00
N LEU A 264 -10.44 19.30 -2.76
CA LEU A 264 -9.07 18.83 -2.55
C LEU A 264 -8.41 19.58 -1.39
N ILE A 265 -8.39 18.96 -0.21
CA ILE A 265 -7.81 19.54 1.02
C ILE A 265 -6.39 19.06 1.33
N THR A 266 -5.95 18.00 0.66
CA THR A 266 -4.55 17.55 0.69
C THR A 266 -3.91 17.76 -0.69
N GLY A 267 -2.64 18.17 -0.69
CA GLY A 267 -1.94 18.79 -1.83
C GLY A 267 -2.35 20.27 -1.99
N ASN A 268 -1.45 21.25 -2.16
CA ASN A 268 -0.01 21.24 -2.42
C ASN A 268 0.79 21.55 -1.12
N ILE A 269 1.69 20.68 -0.65
CA ILE A 269 3.06 21.21 -0.58
C ILE A 269 3.42 21.33 -2.05
N GLU A 270 4.18 22.35 -2.42
CA GLU A 270 5.21 22.01 -3.38
C GLU A 270 6.03 20.80 -2.80
N GLU A 271 5.54 19.56 -2.92
CA GLU A 271 6.31 18.79 -3.89
C GLU A 271 6.19 19.70 -5.09
N PRO A 272 7.25 20.40 -5.51
CA PRO A 272 7.20 20.92 -6.86
C PRO A 272 6.60 19.73 -7.64
N GLU A 273 5.69 19.95 -8.60
CA GLU A 273 5.80 19.02 -9.73
C GLU A 273 7.31 18.94 -9.90
N PRO A 274 8.01 17.80 -9.66
CA PRO A 274 9.40 17.78 -10.00
C PRO A 274 9.32 18.27 -11.43
N GLU A 275 9.84 19.45 -11.79
CA GLU A 275 9.27 20.34 -12.82
C GLU A 275 9.12 19.70 -14.23
N LYS A 276 8.51 18.53 -14.43
CA LYS A 276 9.38 17.37 -14.77
C LYS A 276 10.76 17.53 -14.12
N SER A 277 11.09 16.74 -13.08
CA SER A 277 12.48 16.69 -12.69
C SER A 277 13.18 16.28 -13.97
N ASP A 278 14.06 17.16 -14.42
CA ASP A 278 14.88 16.89 -15.58
C ASP A 278 15.62 15.58 -15.37
N THR A 279 15.66 15.04 -14.14
CA THR A 279 16.25 13.78 -13.71
C THR A 279 15.28 12.76 -13.09
N LEU A 280 15.55 11.47 -13.34
CA LEU A 280 14.95 10.28 -12.75
C LEU A 280 15.98 9.59 -11.87
N THR A 281 15.61 9.21 -10.65
CA THR A 281 16.40 8.30 -9.83
C THR A 281 16.17 6.87 -10.31
N VAL A 282 17.20 6.25 -10.86
CA VAL A 282 17.15 4.91 -11.45
C VAL A 282 18.21 4.01 -10.84
N LEU A 283 18.02 2.70 -10.94
CA LEU A 283 19.06 1.73 -10.65
C LEU A 283 19.79 1.39 -11.95
N MET A 284 21.03 1.86 -12.10
CA MET A 284 21.87 1.54 -13.25
C MET A 284 22.53 0.17 -13.07
N VAL A 285 22.52 -0.64 -14.13
CA VAL A 285 23.14 -1.96 -14.16
C VAL A 285 23.99 -2.08 -15.41
N GLU A 286 25.32 -2.05 -15.23
CA GLU A 286 26.28 -2.21 -16.31
C GLU A 286 26.85 -3.64 -16.36
N PRO A 287 27.25 -4.13 -17.56
CA PRO A 287 27.92 -5.42 -17.69
C PRO A 287 29.14 -5.53 -16.76
N GLY A 288 29.22 -6.64 -16.01
CA GLY A 288 30.36 -6.93 -15.13
C GLY A 288 30.48 -6.05 -13.86
N LYS A 289 29.55 -5.11 -13.62
CA LYS A 289 29.55 -4.23 -12.44
C LYS A 289 28.34 -4.49 -11.53
N GLU A 290 28.49 -4.15 -10.26
CA GLU A 290 27.38 -4.16 -9.30
C GLU A 290 26.39 -3.04 -9.63
N ALA A 291 25.11 -3.25 -9.34
CA ALA A 291 24.08 -2.25 -9.55
C ALA A 291 24.25 -1.06 -8.59
N TYR A 292 23.98 0.14 -9.09
CA TYR A 292 24.08 1.37 -8.29
C TYR A 292 22.97 2.36 -8.63
N VAL A 293 22.54 3.11 -7.63
CA VAL A 293 21.53 4.17 -7.79
C VAL A 293 22.19 5.41 -8.38
N THR A 294 21.55 6.02 -9.38
CA THR A 294 22.03 7.26 -10.01
C THR A 294 20.87 8.08 -10.55
N GLU A 295 21.12 9.36 -10.78
CA GLU A 295 20.17 10.27 -11.42
C GLU A 295 20.51 10.41 -12.90
N ILE A 296 19.53 10.19 -13.77
CA ILE A 296 19.67 10.33 -15.23
C ILE A 296 18.62 11.31 -15.74
N LYS A 297 18.89 12.01 -16.83
CA LYS A 297 17.87 12.92 -17.35
C LYS A 297 16.66 12.17 -17.93
N SER A 298 15.45 12.72 -17.74
CA SER A 298 14.17 12.14 -18.18
C SER A 298 13.92 12.27 -19.69
N ASP A 299 14.71 13.08 -20.40
CA ASP A 299 14.60 13.23 -21.85
C ASP A 299 15.07 11.97 -22.61
N ILE A 300 14.39 11.65 -23.72
CA ILE A 300 14.65 10.43 -24.50
C ILE A 300 16.11 10.28 -24.95
N SER A 301 16.80 11.38 -25.24
CA SER A 301 18.19 11.33 -25.71
C SER A 301 19.13 10.89 -24.59
N SER A 302 18.87 11.37 -23.38
CA SER A 302 19.62 10.97 -22.18
C SER A 302 19.35 9.52 -21.79
N LEU A 303 18.10 9.06 -21.86
CA LEU A 303 17.75 7.64 -21.62
C LEU A 303 18.46 6.71 -22.63
N GLN A 304 18.41 7.08 -23.92
CA GLN A 304 19.09 6.34 -25.00
C GLN A 304 20.61 6.32 -24.83
N ALA A 305 21.20 7.41 -24.32
CA ALA A 305 22.63 7.47 -24.04
C ALA A 305 23.06 6.50 -22.93
N GLN A 306 22.20 6.24 -21.93
CA GLN A 306 22.51 5.29 -20.85
C GLN A 306 22.58 3.84 -21.35
N VAL A 307 21.67 3.45 -22.26
CA VAL A 307 21.62 2.08 -22.80
C VAL A 307 22.46 1.92 -24.08
N GLY A 308 22.93 3.02 -24.67
CA GLY A 308 23.77 3.04 -25.87
C GLY A 308 23.01 2.77 -27.18
N GLY A 309 21.74 3.18 -27.28
CA GLY A 309 20.91 2.95 -28.46
C GLY A 309 19.43 3.28 -28.25
N LEU A 310 18.56 2.82 -29.15
CA LEU A 310 17.11 2.93 -28.97
C LEU A 310 16.70 2.13 -27.73
N ILE A 311 15.75 2.68 -26.95
CA ILE A 311 15.29 2.04 -25.72
C ILE A 311 14.16 1.05 -26.00
N GLU A 312 14.15 -0.04 -25.25
CA GLU A 312 13.08 -1.02 -25.13
C GLU A 312 12.66 -1.12 -23.66
N SER A 313 11.35 -1.21 -23.41
CA SER A 313 10.77 -1.41 -22.08
C SER A 313 10.41 -2.88 -21.85
N VAL A 314 11.02 -3.50 -20.84
CA VAL A 314 10.79 -4.90 -20.48
C VAL A 314 10.12 -4.97 -19.11
N TYR A 315 8.89 -5.50 -19.08
CA TYR A 315 8.06 -5.65 -17.89
C TYR A 315 8.31 -7.00 -17.21
N ALA A 316 9.51 -7.19 -16.65
CA ALA A 316 9.96 -8.47 -16.08
C ALA A 316 9.52 -8.72 -14.63
N PHE A 317 8.78 -7.80 -14.00
CA PHE A 317 8.50 -7.80 -12.57
C PHE A 317 7.05 -7.44 -12.25
N HIS A 318 6.54 -7.90 -11.10
CA HIS A 318 5.19 -7.58 -10.61
C HIS A 318 5.11 -6.21 -9.90
N ASP A 319 6.25 -5.67 -9.45
CA ASP A 319 6.29 -4.32 -8.89
C ASP A 319 6.01 -3.28 -9.99
N PRO A 320 5.54 -2.06 -9.66
CA PRO A 320 5.35 -0.97 -10.62
C PRO A 320 6.70 -0.36 -11.06
N VAL A 321 7.53 -1.17 -11.72
CA VAL A 321 8.85 -0.80 -12.24
C VAL A 321 9.06 -1.38 -13.63
N VAL A 322 9.99 -0.81 -14.38
CA VAL A 322 10.34 -1.23 -15.73
C VAL A 322 11.84 -1.36 -15.90
N LEU A 323 12.27 -2.39 -16.62
CA LEU A 323 13.64 -2.53 -17.09
C LEU A 323 13.74 -1.84 -18.46
N VAL A 324 14.60 -0.85 -18.58
CA VAL A 324 14.85 -0.14 -19.84
C VAL A 324 16.23 -0.52 -20.36
N CYS A 325 16.28 -1.13 -21.54
CA CYS A 325 17.52 -1.60 -22.16
C CYS A 325 17.60 -1.16 -23.63
N ASN A 326 18.69 -1.54 -24.30
CA ASN A 326 18.89 -1.29 -25.72
C ASN A 326 18.12 -2.31 -26.56
N ASP A 327 17.19 -1.85 -27.39
CA ASP A 327 16.34 -2.66 -28.30
C ASP A 327 17.19 -3.55 -29.23
N GLU A 328 18.36 -3.06 -29.63
CA GLU A 328 19.27 -3.78 -30.52
C GLU A 328 20.54 -4.28 -29.81
N GLY A 329 20.61 -4.22 -28.47
CA GLY A 329 21.85 -4.48 -27.72
C GLY A 329 22.47 -5.85 -28.01
N LYS A 330 21.64 -6.90 -28.04
CA LYS A 330 22.04 -8.27 -28.41
C LYS A 330 22.50 -8.36 -29.87
N ILE A 331 21.76 -7.73 -30.79
CA ILE A 331 22.01 -7.80 -32.23
C ILE A 331 23.31 -7.07 -32.60
N ASN A 332 23.59 -5.96 -31.91
CA ASN A 332 24.79 -5.15 -32.06
C ASN A 332 26.01 -5.69 -31.30
N GLY A 333 25.87 -6.86 -30.64
CA GLY A 333 26.97 -7.56 -29.98
C GLY A 333 27.46 -6.90 -28.70
N MET A 334 26.59 -6.17 -27.99
CA MET A 334 26.91 -5.64 -26.66
C MET A 334 27.18 -6.77 -25.67
N GLU A 335 28.02 -6.51 -24.67
CA GLU A 335 28.34 -7.49 -23.62
C GLU A 335 27.07 -7.88 -22.85
N LEU A 336 26.85 -9.18 -22.66
CA LEU A 336 25.72 -9.71 -21.92
C LEU A 336 25.82 -9.30 -20.44
N ASN A 337 24.70 -8.92 -19.84
CA ASN A 337 24.67 -8.22 -18.57
C ASN A 337 24.03 -9.04 -17.44
N ARG A 338 22.72 -9.31 -17.54
CA ARG A 338 21.95 -10.07 -16.54
C ARG A 338 20.93 -10.98 -17.23
N ALA A 339 20.72 -12.17 -16.68
CA ALA A 339 19.63 -13.06 -17.05
C ALA A 339 18.30 -12.57 -16.49
N LEU A 340 17.25 -12.81 -17.26
CA LEU A 340 15.87 -12.72 -16.83
C LEU A 340 15.29 -14.13 -16.74
N TYR A 341 14.51 -14.34 -15.69
CA TYR A 341 13.93 -15.64 -15.33
C TYR A 341 12.41 -15.54 -15.32
N ASP A 342 11.74 -16.57 -15.81
CA ASP A 342 10.29 -16.67 -15.77
C ASP A 342 9.79 -17.05 -14.36
N GLU A 343 8.48 -17.12 -14.18
CA GLU A 343 7.84 -17.50 -12.91
C GLU A 343 8.25 -18.89 -12.41
N THR A 344 8.73 -19.76 -13.30
CA THR A 344 9.20 -21.11 -12.97
C THR A 344 10.71 -21.16 -12.66
N GLY A 345 11.40 -20.03 -12.76
CA GLY A 345 12.84 -19.90 -12.51
C GLY A 345 13.72 -20.29 -13.70
N ASN A 346 13.14 -20.48 -14.89
CA ASN A 346 13.92 -20.78 -16.09
C ASN A 346 14.40 -19.49 -16.75
N LEU A 347 15.66 -19.49 -17.19
CA LEU A 347 16.23 -18.38 -17.96
C LEU A 347 15.49 -18.28 -19.30
N TYR A 348 14.78 -17.17 -19.52
CA TYR A 348 14.04 -16.92 -20.76
C TYR A 348 14.69 -15.85 -21.64
N ASP A 349 15.42 -14.91 -21.05
CA ASP A 349 16.16 -13.89 -21.80
C ASP A 349 17.45 -13.46 -21.08
N ILE A 350 18.35 -12.82 -21.84
CA ILE A 350 19.58 -12.20 -21.35
C ILE A 350 19.67 -10.79 -21.93
N ILE A 351 19.83 -9.80 -21.06
CA ILE A 351 19.99 -8.41 -21.49
C ILE A 351 21.40 -8.19 -22.04
N GLY A 352 21.49 -7.61 -23.23
CA GLY A 352 22.75 -7.20 -23.86
C GLY A 352 23.01 -5.70 -23.66
N GLY A 353 24.13 -5.36 -23.04
CA GLY A 353 24.51 -3.97 -22.75
C GLY A 353 24.00 -3.45 -21.40
N PRO A 354 24.29 -2.18 -21.08
CA PRO A 354 23.78 -1.53 -19.87
C PRO A 354 22.25 -1.38 -19.94
N PHE A 355 21.61 -1.48 -18.78
CA PHE A 355 20.19 -1.21 -18.61
C PHE A 355 19.97 -0.46 -17.29
N PHE A 356 18.79 0.13 -17.14
CA PHE A 356 18.39 0.70 -15.86
C PHE A 356 16.98 0.26 -15.47
N ILE A 357 16.71 0.26 -14.16
CA ILE A 357 15.37 0.09 -13.62
C ILE A 357 14.81 1.46 -13.26
N ALA A 358 13.61 1.78 -13.73
CA ALA A 358 12.86 2.98 -13.39
C ALA A 358 11.50 2.60 -12.77
N GLY A 359 10.92 3.52 -11.99
CA GLY A 359 9.54 3.39 -11.55
C GLY A 359 8.57 3.57 -12.72
N LEU A 360 7.36 3.03 -12.58
CA LEU A 360 6.26 3.24 -13.51
C LEU A 360 5.15 4.05 -12.86
N SER A 361 4.65 5.04 -13.59
CA SER A 361 3.38 5.74 -13.33
C SER A 361 2.49 5.67 -14.57
N GLU A 362 1.28 6.20 -14.47
CA GLU A 362 0.35 6.27 -15.61
C GLU A 362 0.90 7.11 -16.78
N ASP A 363 1.75 8.10 -16.48
CA ASP A 363 2.36 9.02 -17.45
C ASP A 363 3.73 8.57 -17.99
N GLY A 364 4.24 7.41 -17.57
CA GLY A 364 5.49 6.82 -18.07
C GLY A 364 6.51 6.50 -16.98
N PHE A 365 7.78 6.85 -17.22
CA PHE A 365 8.86 6.55 -16.29
C PHE A 365 8.91 7.55 -15.15
N THR A 366 9.00 7.05 -13.92
CA THR A 366 9.19 7.84 -12.71
C THR A 366 10.42 7.36 -11.92
N SER A 367 10.83 8.14 -10.93
CA SER A 367 11.93 7.77 -10.02
C SER A 367 11.57 6.54 -9.19
N LEU A 368 12.57 5.72 -8.88
CA LEU A 368 12.40 4.62 -7.93
C LEU A 368 12.28 5.15 -6.50
N SER A 369 11.37 4.57 -5.71
CA SER A 369 11.35 4.77 -4.26
C SER A 369 12.62 4.17 -3.62
N THR A 370 12.97 4.62 -2.43
CA THR A 370 14.11 4.10 -1.65
C THR A 370 13.99 2.58 -1.42
N GLU A 371 12.78 2.09 -1.18
CA GLU A 371 12.50 0.67 -0.96
C GLU A 371 12.76 -0.16 -2.22
N LEU A 372 12.26 0.31 -3.37
CA LEU A 372 12.48 -0.35 -4.66
C LEU A 372 13.96 -0.27 -5.07
N CYS A 373 14.64 0.85 -4.82
CA CYS A 373 16.10 0.95 -5.01
C CYS A 373 16.83 -0.16 -4.26
N ASN A 374 16.58 -0.31 -2.95
CA ASN A 374 17.23 -1.31 -2.12
C ASN A 374 16.93 -2.75 -2.60
N LYS A 375 15.65 -3.03 -2.91
CA LYS A 375 15.20 -4.34 -3.41
C LYS A 375 15.93 -4.74 -4.69
N TYR A 376 15.94 -3.85 -5.69
CA TYR A 376 16.53 -4.15 -6.99
C TYR A 376 18.06 -4.07 -6.97
N GLN A 377 18.65 -3.25 -6.09
CA GLN A 377 20.09 -3.24 -5.88
C GLN A 377 20.58 -4.56 -5.30
N GLU A 378 19.86 -5.15 -4.33
CA GLU A 378 20.20 -6.48 -3.82
C GLU A 378 19.98 -7.56 -4.88
N ARG A 379 18.89 -7.46 -5.68
CA ARG A 379 18.61 -8.39 -6.79
C ARG A 379 19.73 -8.41 -7.83
N PHE A 380 20.23 -7.25 -8.24
CA PHE A 380 21.26 -7.12 -9.29
C PHE A 380 22.68 -6.90 -8.76
N LYS A 381 22.88 -7.15 -7.47
CA LYS A 381 24.15 -6.98 -6.77
C LYS A 381 25.30 -7.74 -7.42
N THR A 382 25.08 -9.01 -7.76
CA THR A 382 26.16 -9.86 -8.29
C THR A 382 26.16 -9.82 -9.83
N PRO A 383 27.28 -9.46 -10.47
CA PRO A 383 27.41 -9.58 -11.92
C PRO A 383 27.34 -11.02 -12.40
N GLU A 384 26.93 -11.23 -13.65
CA GLU A 384 26.81 -12.57 -14.24
C GLU A 384 27.69 -12.70 -15.48
N ILE A 385 28.16 -13.92 -15.74
CA ILE A 385 28.76 -14.31 -17.03
C ILE A 385 27.96 -15.46 -17.62
N PHE A 386 27.92 -15.51 -18.94
CA PHE A 386 27.11 -16.49 -19.66
C PHE A 386 28.01 -17.48 -20.39
N ALA A 387 27.69 -18.77 -20.27
CA ALA A 387 28.42 -19.83 -20.95
C ALA A 387 27.44 -20.81 -21.59
N ASN A 388 27.76 -21.28 -22.78
CA ASN A 388 27.07 -22.44 -23.35
C ASN A 388 27.75 -23.71 -22.84
N ILE A 389 27.04 -24.47 -22.01
CA ILE A 389 27.51 -25.74 -21.46
C ILE A 389 26.57 -26.83 -21.94
N GLY A 390 27.06 -27.66 -22.86
CA GLY A 390 26.28 -28.81 -23.35
C GLY A 390 25.07 -28.43 -24.22
N GLY A 391 25.07 -27.23 -24.83
CA GLY A 391 23.95 -26.73 -25.64
C GLY A 391 23.01 -25.80 -24.86
N GLU A 392 23.11 -25.75 -23.54
CA GLU A 392 22.31 -24.87 -22.69
C GLU A 392 23.10 -23.63 -22.28
N ILE A 393 22.44 -22.47 -22.30
CA ILE A 393 23.04 -21.23 -21.81
C ILE A 393 22.81 -21.16 -20.31
N VAL A 394 23.89 -21.00 -19.55
CA VAL A 394 23.84 -20.84 -18.10
C VAL A 394 24.38 -19.47 -17.71
N ALA A 395 23.69 -18.81 -16.78
CA ALA A 395 24.16 -17.61 -16.10
C ALA A 395 24.95 -18.00 -14.85
N ILE A 396 26.19 -17.52 -14.74
CA ILE A 396 27.10 -17.85 -13.64
C ILE A 396 27.40 -16.56 -12.86
N PRO A 397 27.00 -16.47 -11.59
CA PRO A 397 27.32 -15.32 -10.75
C PRO A 397 28.83 -15.17 -10.54
N VAL A 398 29.36 -13.97 -10.80
CA VAL A 398 30.77 -13.62 -10.64
C VAL A 398 31.04 -13.26 -9.19
N THR A 399 31.45 -14.25 -8.41
CA THR A 399 31.94 -14.01 -7.04
C THR A 399 33.36 -13.43 -7.05
N ALA A 400 33.79 -12.82 -5.94
CA ALA A 400 35.14 -12.27 -5.78
C ALA A 400 36.25 -13.29 -6.15
N SER A 401 36.06 -14.56 -5.82
CA SER A 401 37.00 -15.63 -6.14
C SER A 401 37.14 -15.94 -7.65
N ILE A 402 36.07 -15.72 -8.41
CA ILE A 402 36.04 -15.88 -9.88
C ILE A 402 36.66 -14.66 -10.54
N LYS A 403 36.42 -13.46 -9.99
CA LYS A 403 37.00 -12.19 -10.47
C LYS A 403 38.54 -12.21 -10.38
N GLU A 404 39.10 -12.59 -9.24
CA GLU A 404 40.55 -12.73 -9.05
C GLU A 404 41.18 -13.77 -10.00
N LYS A 405 40.51 -14.91 -10.22
CA LYS A 405 40.99 -15.92 -11.18
C LYS A 405 40.98 -15.39 -12.60
N LYS A 406 39.89 -14.74 -13.04
CA LYS A 406 39.77 -14.17 -14.40
C LYS A 406 40.85 -13.12 -14.66
N GLU A 407 41.07 -12.19 -13.74
CA GLU A 407 42.14 -11.18 -13.85
C GLU A 407 43.53 -11.80 -13.90
N ASN A 408 43.80 -12.83 -13.08
CA ASN A 408 45.07 -13.55 -13.12
C ASN A 408 45.30 -14.27 -14.46
N TYR A 409 44.27 -14.91 -15.03
CA TYR A 409 44.38 -15.57 -16.34
C TYR A 409 44.57 -14.58 -17.49
N LEU A 410 43.84 -13.46 -17.48
CA LEU A 410 43.97 -12.40 -18.50
C LEU A 410 45.36 -11.76 -18.44
N ARG A 411 45.83 -11.41 -17.25
CA ARG A 411 47.17 -10.85 -17.06
C ARG A 411 48.27 -11.82 -17.49
N ALA A 412 48.09 -13.11 -17.25
CA ALA A 412 49.01 -14.14 -17.72
C ALA A 412 48.99 -14.28 -19.25
N ALA A 413 47.82 -14.18 -19.88
CA ALA A 413 47.66 -14.22 -21.33
C ALA A 413 48.28 -12.98 -22.01
N GLU A 414 48.06 -11.78 -21.47
CA GLU A 414 48.65 -10.51 -21.96
C GLU A 414 50.18 -10.55 -21.87
N LEU A 415 50.75 -10.95 -20.73
CA LEU A 415 52.19 -11.14 -20.60
C LEU A 415 52.75 -12.15 -21.62
N SER A 416 52.00 -13.20 -21.95
CA SER A 416 52.40 -14.17 -22.97
C SER A 416 52.34 -13.60 -24.40
N GLN A 417 51.38 -12.72 -24.69
CA GLN A 417 51.26 -12.07 -26.00
C GLN A 417 52.30 -10.96 -26.18
N GLU A 418 52.61 -10.16 -25.16
CA GLU A 418 53.71 -9.20 -25.20
C GLU A 418 55.07 -9.88 -25.37
N GLN A 419 55.28 -11.03 -24.73
CA GLN A 419 56.46 -11.87 -24.97
C GLN A 419 56.53 -12.36 -26.42
N ASN A 420 55.39 -12.68 -27.04
CA ASN A 420 55.33 -13.09 -28.45
C ASN A 420 55.44 -11.92 -29.45
N TYR A 421 55.02 -10.70 -29.09
CA TYR A 421 55.17 -9.50 -29.94
C TYR A 421 56.64 -9.04 -30.03
N ASN A 422 57.43 -9.31 -28.99
CA ASN A 422 58.87 -9.07 -28.99
C ASN A 422 59.67 -10.15 -29.76
N MET A 423 58.99 -11.12 -30.38
CA MET A 423 59.58 -12.17 -31.22
C MET A 423 59.31 -11.86 -32.70
N ILE A 424 60.27 -11.22 -33.38
CA ILE A 424 60.30 -11.18 -34.85
C ILE A 424 61.42 -12.13 -35.31
N ASP A 425 61.04 -13.13 -36.11
CA ASP A 425 61.92 -14.12 -36.75
C ASP A 425 62.73 -15.06 -35.82
N GLY A 426 62.18 -15.36 -34.63
CA GLY A 426 62.75 -16.38 -33.73
C GLY A 426 64.07 -16.00 -33.05
N GLN A 427 64.47 -14.72 -33.06
CA GLN A 427 65.61 -14.21 -32.31
C GLN A 427 65.17 -13.10 -31.32
N LEU A 428 65.51 -13.28 -30.05
CA LEU A 428 65.31 -12.26 -28.99
C LEU A 428 66.19 -11.04 -29.27
N ASN A 429 65.60 -9.85 -29.40
CA ASN A 429 66.37 -8.62 -29.51
C ASN A 429 66.84 -8.18 -28.10
N ASN A 430 68.15 -8.32 -27.84
CA ASN A 430 68.77 -7.86 -26.61
C ASN A 430 69.06 -6.34 -26.69
N ILE A 431 68.14 -5.52 -26.18
CA ILE A 431 68.51 -4.23 -25.59
C ILE A 431 68.17 -4.33 -24.10
N ALA A 432 69.22 -4.34 -23.28
CA ALA A 432 69.14 -4.53 -21.84
C ALA A 432 68.37 -3.38 -21.17
N LEU A 433 67.31 -3.74 -20.45
CA LEU A 433 66.80 -2.97 -19.33
C LEU A 433 67.07 -3.76 -18.05
N GLU A 434 68.10 -3.33 -17.32
CA GLU A 434 68.37 -3.78 -15.96
C GLU A 434 67.16 -3.45 -15.07
N LYS A 435 66.46 -4.46 -14.54
CA LYS A 435 65.87 -4.41 -13.19
C LYS A 435 65.93 -5.78 -12.52
N THR A 436 66.49 -5.73 -11.32
CA THR A 436 66.62 -6.77 -10.31
C THR A 436 65.27 -7.38 -9.94
N HIS A 437 65.06 -8.68 -10.14
CA HIS A 437 64.11 -9.47 -9.34
C HIS A 437 64.52 -10.95 -9.35
N GLU A 438 64.43 -11.57 -8.17
CA GLU A 438 64.79 -12.96 -7.90
C GLU A 438 64.17 -13.93 -8.91
N LYS A 439 64.96 -14.91 -9.37
CA LYS A 439 64.48 -15.94 -10.30
C LYS A 439 63.24 -16.62 -9.71
N PRO A 440 62.08 -16.62 -10.41
CA PRO A 440 60.90 -17.33 -9.93
C PRO A 440 61.21 -18.83 -9.89
N SER A 441 60.89 -19.47 -8.76
CA SER A 441 61.03 -20.90 -8.57
C SER A 441 60.32 -21.65 -9.72
N SER A 442 61.02 -22.63 -10.31
CA SER A 442 60.50 -23.40 -11.46
C SER A 442 59.09 -23.94 -11.15
N VAL A 443 58.24 -24.07 -12.18
CA VAL A 443 56.88 -24.63 -12.07
C VAL A 443 56.89 -25.97 -11.32
N LEU A 444 57.95 -26.77 -11.49
CA LEU A 444 58.15 -28.05 -10.83
C LEU A 444 58.43 -27.93 -9.31
N ALA A 445 59.03 -26.83 -8.86
CA ALA A 445 59.21 -26.52 -7.44
C ALA A 445 57.90 -26.04 -6.80
N ARG A 446 57.13 -25.20 -7.51
CA ARG A 446 55.81 -24.72 -7.04
C ARG A 446 54.78 -25.85 -6.97
N LEU A 447 54.81 -26.79 -7.92
CA LEU A 447 53.97 -27.99 -7.88
C LEU A 447 54.32 -28.88 -6.68
N LYS A 448 55.61 -29.03 -6.36
CA LYS A 448 56.05 -29.77 -5.16
C LYS A 448 55.66 -29.09 -3.85
N GLU A 449 55.74 -27.76 -3.79
CA GLU A 449 55.26 -26.99 -2.63
C GLU A 449 53.73 -27.09 -2.46
N ASN A 450 52.97 -27.02 -3.55
CA ASN A 450 51.52 -27.20 -3.52
C ASN A 450 51.12 -28.62 -3.15
N GLU A 451 51.81 -29.66 -3.65
CA GLU A 451 51.58 -31.04 -3.20
C GLU A 451 51.87 -31.20 -1.71
N ALA A 452 52.95 -30.59 -1.20
CA ALA A 452 53.28 -30.63 0.23
C ALA A 452 52.21 -29.90 1.08
N MET A 453 51.69 -28.76 0.61
CA MET A 453 50.59 -28.04 1.28
C MET A 453 49.28 -28.85 1.27
N ILE A 454 48.94 -29.48 0.14
CA ILE A 454 47.74 -30.31 0.01
C ILE A 454 47.83 -31.53 0.94
N GLN A 455 49.01 -32.17 1.03
CA GLN A 455 49.23 -33.28 1.95
C GLN A 455 49.16 -32.86 3.43
N LYS A 456 49.68 -31.66 3.76
CA LYS A 456 49.58 -31.09 5.11
C LYS A 456 48.12 -30.80 5.49
N ASN A 457 47.36 -30.16 4.61
CA ASN A 457 45.95 -29.84 4.84
C ASN A 457 45.08 -31.11 4.93
N ALA A 458 45.42 -32.15 4.16
CA ALA A 458 44.75 -33.46 4.26
C ALA A 458 45.07 -34.19 5.58
N ALA A 459 46.29 -34.04 6.12
CA ALA A 459 46.68 -34.58 7.42
C ALA A 459 45.97 -33.85 8.58
N GLU A 460 45.88 -32.52 8.52
CA GLU A 460 45.16 -31.69 9.50
C GLU A 460 43.66 -32.03 9.52
N LYS A 461 43.02 -32.15 8.34
CA LYS A 461 41.61 -32.61 8.25
C LYS A 461 41.39 -34.02 8.80
N LYS A 462 42.32 -34.96 8.59
CA LYS A 462 42.24 -36.30 9.20
C LYS A 462 42.36 -36.24 10.72
N GLN A 463 43.16 -35.33 11.25
CA GLN A 463 43.33 -35.16 12.69
C GLN A 463 42.06 -34.59 13.33
N ASP A 464 41.40 -33.62 12.68
CA ASP A 464 40.12 -33.07 13.14
C ASP A 464 38.97 -34.07 13.04
N ILE A 465 38.91 -34.88 11.97
CA ILE A 465 37.94 -35.99 11.87
C ILE A 465 38.18 -37.04 12.98
N SER A 466 39.43 -37.29 13.38
CA SER A 466 39.73 -38.19 14.50
C SER A 466 39.33 -37.64 15.87
N LYS A 467 39.43 -36.32 16.08
CA LYS A 467 38.96 -35.63 17.29
C LYS A 467 37.43 -35.66 17.38
N ILE A 468 36.75 -35.43 16.25
CA ILE A 468 35.28 -35.51 16.16
C ILE A 468 34.79 -36.93 16.43
N LYS A 469 35.47 -37.97 15.94
CA LYS A 469 35.12 -39.37 16.26
C LYS A 469 35.28 -39.71 17.75
N LYS A 470 36.29 -39.18 18.44
CA LYS A 470 36.45 -39.36 19.90
C LYS A 470 35.39 -38.65 20.73
N LEU A 471 34.71 -37.64 20.18
CA LEU A 471 33.59 -36.94 20.84
C LEU A 471 32.24 -37.64 20.66
N ILE A 472 32.15 -38.64 19.76
CA ILE A 472 30.90 -39.32 19.39
C ILE A 472 30.87 -40.79 19.87
N GLU A 473 31.98 -41.33 20.39
CA GLU A 473 31.97 -42.65 21.04
C GLU A 473 31.44 -42.55 22.49
N PRO A 474 30.33 -43.21 22.84
CA PRO A 474 29.83 -43.23 24.21
C PRO A 474 30.79 -44.05 25.08
N GLU A 475 31.20 -43.50 26.24
CA GLU A 475 31.89 -44.26 27.28
C GLU A 475 31.03 -45.48 27.66
N ARG A 476 31.43 -46.67 27.18
CA ARG A 476 30.99 -47.93 27.75
C ARG A 476 31.80 -48.16 29.03
N SER A 477 31.18 -47.87 30.16
CA SER A 477 31.43 -48.54 31.43
C SER A 477 30.15 -48.58 32.25
#